data_AF-A0A2A5EZ23-F1
#
_entry.id   AF-A0A2A5EZ23-F1
#
_cell.length_a   1.000
_cell.length_b   1.000
_cell.length_c   1.000
_cell.angle_alpha   90.00
_cell.angle_beta   90.00
_cell.angle_gamma   90.00
#
_symmetry.space_group_name_H-M   'P 1'
#
loop_
_entity.id
_entity.type
_entity.pdbx_description
1 polymer ?
#
loop_
_entity_poly.entity_id
_entity_poly.type
_entity_poly.pdbx_seq_one_letter_code
_entity_poly.pdbx_strand_id
1 'polypeptide(L)'
;MAVQDAEQVVEASVGMPQLDFATFPNQIFWLVVSIVVLYFIVAKVALPRIGSVIEDRHNAVANDIEQAAEFKRKAEEAEAAYNAALTEARAQAMQIAGEAKAEIKADVDAAIAKADAEIAAKAAESAVRIDEIRASALKAIEEVAGVAANDIVAAIMPSAADDKALKAAVAARLKG
;
A
#
# COMPACT_ATOMS: atom_id res chain seq x y z
N MET A 1 73.89 62.98 95.49
CA MET A 1 74.59 61.74 95.86
C MET A 1 73.51 60.71 96.14
N ALA A 2 73.28 59.63 95.39
CA ALA A 2 73.93 58.98 94.27
C ALA A 2 72.97 57.88 93.76
N VAL A 3 72.93 57.60 92.44
CA VAL A 3 72.69 56.27 91.79
C VAL A 3 71.24 55.71 91.93
N GLN A 4 70.41 55.65 90.87
CA GLN A 4 70.39 54.81 89.65
C GLN A 4 69.75 53.40 89.84
N ASP A 5 68.77 53.13 88.95
CA ASP A 5 68.13 51.88 88.48
C ASP A 5 67.38 50.93 89.46
N ALA A 6 66.07 50.76 89.23
CA ALA A 6 65.39 49.45 89.21
C ALA A 6 63.94 49.54 88.68
N GLU A 7 63.73 48.88 87.55
CA GLU A 7 62.55 48.11 87.10
C GLU A 7 61.20 48.80 86.78
N GLN A 8 60.87 48.71 85.49
CA GLN A 8 59.53 48.71 84.94
C GLN A 8 58.64 47.68 85.65
N VAL A 9 57.45 48.10 86.10
CA VAL A 9 56.27 47.23 86.08
C VAL A 9 55.06 48.10 85.73
N VAL A 10 54.65 48.06 84.46
CA VAL A 10 53.32 48.50 84.04
C VAL A 10 52.34 47.46 84.58
N GLU A 11 51.47 47.84 85.50
CA GLU A 11 50.36 47.02 85.96
C GLU A 11 49.37 46.77 84.81
N ALA A 12 49.62 45.70 84.06
CA ALA A 12 48.64 45.11 83.17
C ALA A 12 47.70 44.25 84.02
N SER A 13 46.45 44.69 84.17
CA SER A 13 45.38 43.89 84.77
C SER A 13 45.25 42.55 84.04
N VAL A 14 45.40 41.47 84.81
CA VAL A 14 45.38 40.07 84.38
C VAL A 14 44.00 39.69 83.82
N GLY A 15 43.90 39.67 82.50
CA GLY A 15 42.93 38.90 81.73
C GLY A 15 43.71 38.19 80.63
N MET A 16 43.36 36.95 80.28
CA MET A 16 44.00 36.26 79.15
C MET A 16 43.99 37.22 77.94
N PRO A 17 45.12 37.46 77.24
CA PRO A 17 45.22 38.44 76.16
C PRO A 17 44.18 38.26 75.03
N GLN A 18 43.57 37.07 75.00
CA GLN A 18 42.54 36.61 74.08
C GLN A 18 41.14 37.16 74.41
N LEU A 19 40.92 37.66 75.64
CA LEU A 19 39.65 38.19 76.16
C LEU A 19 39.72 39.70 76.41
N ASP A 20 40.63 40.40 75.74
CA ASP A 20 40.69 41.86 75.78
C ASP A 20 39.60 42.47 74.88
N PHE A 21 38.50 42.88 75.54
CA PHE A 21 37.33 43.50 74.92
C PHE A 21 37.63 44.82 74.20
N ALA A 22 38.78 45.47 74.44
CA ALA A 22 39.16 46.68 73.72
C ALA A 22 39.39 46.44 72.21
N THR A 23 39.74 45.21 71.82
CA THR A 23 39.98 44.83 70.41
C THR A 23 38.72 44.41 69.66
N PHE A 24 37.65 44.07 70.38
CA PHE A 24 36.42 43.48 69.82
C PHE A 24 35.71 44.43 68.85
N PRO A 25 35.57 45.75 69.10
CA PRO A 25 34.92 46.66 68.15
C PRO A 25 35.57 46.67 66.76
N ASN A 26 36.90 46.62 66.69
CA ASN A 26 37.63 46.58 65.41
C ASN A 26 37.42 45.23 64.69
N GLN A 27 37.46 44.12 65.42
CA GLN A 27 37.18 42.80 64.85
C GLN A 27 35.73 42.70 64.34
N ILE A 28 34.76 43.20 65.12
CA ILE A 28 33.34 43.24 64.74
C ILE A 28 33.14 44.12 63.51
N PHE A 29 33.80 45.28 63.43
CA PHE A 29 33.74 46.16 62.26
C PHE A 29 34.19 45.42 60.99
N TRP A 30 35.38 44.81 60.99
CA TRP A 30 35.88 44.05 59.84
C TRP A 30 35.07 42.80 59.55
N LEU A 31 34.53 42.14 60.57
CA LEU A 31 33.61 41.01 60.41
C LEU A 31 32.36 41.45 59.65
N VAL A 32 31.72 42.55 60.05
CA VAL A 32 30.56 43.12 59.35
C VAL A 32 30.92 43.52 57.92
N VAL A 33 32.05 44.21 57.71
CA VAL A 33 32.51 44.60 56.36
C VAL A 33 32.71 43.37 55.48
N SER A 34 33.37 42.33 55.98
CA SER A 34 33.62 41.11 55.22
C SER A 34 32.32 40.35 54.89
N ILE A 35 31.36 40.29 55.82
CA ILE A 35 30.04 39.71 55.59
C ILE A 35 29.26 40.51 54.53
N VAL A 36 29.29 41.83 54.57
CA VAL A 36 28.61 42.68 53.58
C VAL A 36 29.22 42.46 52.19
N VAL A 37 30.56 42.44 52.09
CA VAL A 37 31.25 42.17 50.82
C VAL A 37 30.89 40.77 50.29
N LEU A 38 30.95 39.75 51.15
CA LEU A 38 30.57 38.38 50.78
C LEU A 38 29.11 38.31 50.32
N TYR A 39 28.20 38.97 51.05
CA TYR A 39 26.78 39.03 50.71
C TYR A 39 26.58 39.62 49.31
N PHE A 40 27.25 40.72 48.98
CA PHE A 40 27.16 41.31 47.64
C PHE A 40 27.72 40.39 46.56
N ILE A 41 28.84 39.70 46.81
CA ILE A 41 29.40 38.72 45.86
C ILE A 41 28.41 37.58 45.61
N VAL A 42 27.84 37.00 46.67
CA VAL A 42 26.87 35.91 46.53
C VAL A 42 25.61 36.41 45.82
N ALA A 43 25.06 37.56 46.24
CA ALA A 43 23.83 38.11 45.69
C ALA A 43 23.96 38.55 44.22
N LYS A 44 25.09 39.14 43.83
CA LYS A 44 25.29 39.68 42.48
C LYS A 44 26.02 38.75 41.52
N VAL A 45 26.70 37.71 41.99
CA VAL A 45 27.49 36.81 41.12
C VAL A 45 27.05 35.36 41.25
N ALA A 46 26.97 34.81 42.47
CA ALA A 46 26.67 33.39 42.65
C ALA A 46 25.21 33.05 42.31
N LEU A 47 24.25 33.78 42.89
CA LEU A 47 22.83 33.57 42.64
C LEU A 47 22.42 33.73 41.16
N PRO A 48 22.82 34.80 40.43
CA PRO A 48 22.43 34.94 39.03
C PRO A 48 23.02 33.85 38.13
N ARG A 49 24.24 33.37 38.41
CA ARG A 49 24.84 32.25 37.66
C ARG A 49 24.11 30.93 37.89
N ILE A 50 23.66 30.67 39.11
CA ILE A 50 22.86 29.47 39.40
C ILE A 50 21.48 29.58 38.74
N GLY A 51 20.87 30.77 38.80
CA GLY A 51 19.60 31.06 38.14
C GLY A 51 19.66 30.82 36.64
N SER A 52 20.69 31.32 35.95
CA SER A 52 20.84 31.16 34.50
C SER A 52 20.96 29.68 34.10
N VAL A 53 21.72 28.86 34.85
CA VAL A 53 21.85 27.43 34.55
C VAL A 53 20.52 26.68 34.73
N ILE A 54 19.73 27.04 35.74
CA ILE A 54 18.41 26.44 35.96
C ILE A 54 17.46 26.82 34.81
N GLU A 55 17.47 28.09 34.41
CA GLU A 55 16.65 28.59 33.31
C GLU A 55 17.05 27.96 31.96
N ASP A 56 18.34 27.86 31.67
CA ASP A 56 18.86 27.19 30.46
C ASP A 56 18.39 25.74 30.38
N ARG A 57 18.47 24.99 31.50
CA ARG A 57 17.99 23.61 31.54
C ARG A 57 16.48 23.51 31.42
N HIS A 58 15.74 24.40 32.06
CA HIS A 58 14.29 24.45 31.93
C HIS A 58 13.87 24.72 30.49
N ASN A 59 14.53 25.68 29.82
CA ASN A 59 14.28 26.02 28.43
C ASN A 59 14.64 24.88 27.48
N ALA A 60 15.77 24.21 27.69
CA ALA A 60 16.16 23.04 26.92
C ALA A 60 15.11 21.91 27.03
N VAL A 61 14.68 21.59 28.26
CA VAL A 61 13.66 20.55 28.50
C VAL A 61 12.32 20.95 27.88
N ALA A 62 11.88 22.19 28.03
CA ALA A 62 10.64 22.67 27.44
C ALA A 62 10.67 22.57 25.90
N ASN A 63 11.79 22.99 25.29
CA ASN A 63 12.01 22.90 23.85
C ASN A 63 12.06 21.44 23.36
N ASP A 64 12.65 20.53 24.12
CA ASP A 64 12.68 19.10 23.78
C ASP A 64 11.28 18.47 23.86
N ILE A 65 10.48 18.87 24.85
CA ILE A 65 9.09 18.42 24.99
C ILE A 65 8.24 18.93 23.82
N GLU A 66 8.40 20.20 23.44
CA GLU A 66 7.69 20.79 22.30
C GLU A 66 8.05 20.10 21.00
N GLN A 67 9.34 19.89 20.73
CA GLN A 67 9.80 19.14 19.55
C GLN A 67 9.27 17.70 19.56
N ALA A 68 9.29 17.00 20.70
CA ALA A 68 8.75 15.66 20.80
C ALA A 68 7.24 15.63 20.50
N ALA A 69 6.48 16.61 20.99
CA ALA A 69 5.05 16.74 20.69
C ALA A 69 4.82 17.04 19.21
N GLU A 70 5.63 17.90 18.59
CA GLU A 70 5.56 18.20 17.17
C GLU A 70 5.86 16.97 16.31
N PHE A 71 6.92 16.21 16.62
CA PHE A 71 7.25 14.97 15.92
C PHE A 71 6.16 13.92 16.08
N LYS A 72 5.59 13.79 17.29
CA LYS A 72 4.46 12.88 17.51
C LYS A 72 3.26 13.26 16.65
N ARG A 73 2.89 14.55 16.62
CA ARG A 73 1.80 15.04 15.77
C ARG A 73 2.07 14.78 14.29
N LYS A 74 3.28 15.06 13.80
CA LYS A 74 3.67 14.77 12.40
C LYS A 74 3.59 13.27 12.08
N ALA A 75 3.98 12.41 13.03
CA ALA A 75 3.87 10.96 12.86
C ALA A 75 2.41 10.51 12.78
N GLU A 76 1.54 11.01 13.66
CA GLU A 76 0.10 10.72 13.65
C GLU A 76 -0.58 11.23 12.36
N GLU A 77 -0.24 12.43 11.90
CA GLU A 77 -0.71 12.99 10.62
C GLU A 77 -0.24 12.15 9.43
N ALA A 78 1.03 11.73 9.41
CA ALA A 78 1.58 10.88 8.37
C ALA A 78 0.96 9.47 8.36
N GLU A 79 0.72 8.89 9.54
CA GLU A 79 0.05 7.60 9.69
C GLU A 79 -1.41 7.67 9.19
N ALA A 80 -2.13 8.73 9.56
CA ALA A 80 -3.49 8.96 9.08
C ALA A 80 -3.53 9.11 7.54
N ALA A 81 -2.62 9.90 6.97
CA ALA A 81 -2.51 10.08 5.52
C ALA A 81 -2.14 8.77 4.81
N TYR A 82 -1.22 7.98 5.36
CA TYR A 82 -0.83 6.68 4.83
C TYR A 82 -2.01 5.69 4.84
N ASN A 83 -2.73 5.60 5.96
CA ASN A 83 -3.89 4.71 6.08
C ASN A 83 -5.04 5.11 5.16
N ALA A 84 -5.26 6.42 4.97
CA ALA A 84 -6.22 6.94 4.01
C ALA A 84 -5.83 6.57 2.57
N ALA A 85 -4.57 6.81 2.18
CA ALA A 85 -4.05 6.46 0.87
C ALA A 85 -4.12 4.94 0.60
N LEU A 86 -3.84 4.11 1.60
CA LEU A 86 -3.94 2.65 1.50
C LEU A 86 -5.39 2.19 1.30
N THR A 87 -6.33 2.82 1.99
CA THR A 87 -7.77 2.51 1.86
C THR A 87 -8.27 2.90 0.48
N GLU A 88 -7.93 4.10 0.02
CA GLU A 88 -8.25 4.60 -1.31
C GLU A 88 -7.66 3.71 -2.41
N ALA A 89 -6.38 3.35 -2.32
CA ALA A 89 -5.73 2.46 -3.28
C ALA A 89 -6.40 1.07 -3.34
N ARG A 90 -6.84 0.53 -2.20
CA ARG A 90 -7.59 -0.73 -2.15
C ARG A 90 -8.97 -0.60 -2.80
N ALA A 91 -9.67 0.50 -2.54
CA ALA A 91 -10.97 0.78 -3.17
C ALA A 91 -10.84 0.90 -4.69
N GLN A 92 -9.86 1.67 -5.16
CA GLN A 92 -9.57 1.81 -6.60
C GLN A 92 -9.18 0.48 -7.23
N ALA A 93 -8.33 -0.33 -6.58
CA ALA A 93 -7.98 -1.65 -7.09
C ALA A 93 -9.20 -2.58 -7.21
N MET A 94 -10.11 -2.55 -6.23
CA MET A 94 -11.37 -3.32 -6.29
C MET A 94 -12.28 -2.82 -7.41
N GLN A 95 -12.37 -1.50 -7.59
CA GLN A 95 -13.14 -0.89 -8.67
C GLN A 95 -12.60 -1.30 -10.05
N ILE A 96 -11.29 -1.13 -10.29
CA ILE A 96 -10.62 -1.53 -11.54
C ILE A 96 -10.81 -3.03 -11.80
N ALA A 97 -10.65 -3.86 -10.78
CA ALA A 97 -10.87 -5.31 -10.92
C ALA A 97 -12.34 -5.65 -11.25
N GLY A 98 -13.29 -4.89 -10.71
CA GLY A 98 -14.71 -5.02 -11.03
C GLY A 98 -15.04 -4.60 -12.47
N GLU A 99 -14.55 -3.44 -12.88
CA GLU A 99 -14.71 -2.89 -14.24
C GLU A 99 -14.09 -3.84 -15.28
N ALA A 100 -12.84 -4.27 -15.07
CA ALA A 100 -12.17 -5.21 -15.97
C ALA A 100 -12.92 -6.55 -16.10
N LYS A 101 -13.47 -7.07 -15.00
CA LYS A 101 -14.30 -8.29 -15.05
C LYS A 101 -15.59 -8.08 -15.84
N ALA A 102 -16.22 -6.92 -15.70
CA ALA A 102 -17.45 -6.60 -16.43
C ALA A 102 -17.16 -6.45 -17.94
N GLU A 103 -16.09 -5.77 -18.30
CA GLU A 103 -15.62 -5.61 -19.68
C GLU A 103 -15.27 -6.96 -20.31
N ILE A 104 -14.44 -7.77 -19.66
CA ILE A 104 -14.09 -9.12 -20.13
C ILE A 104 -15.34 -9.97 -20.33
N LYS A 105 -16.31 -9.89 -19.42
CA LYS A 105 -17.56 -10.65 -19.55
C LYS A 105 -18.34 -10.20 -20.79
N ALA A 106 -18.47 -8.90 -21.02
CA ALA A 106 -19.15 -8.36 -22.19
C ALA A 106 -18.47 -8.79 -23.50
N ASP A 107 -17.13 -8.74 -23.55
CA ASP A 107 -16.35 -9.17 -24.71
C ASP A 107 -16.49 -10.66 -24.98
N VAL A 108 -16.45 -11.48 -23.93
CA VAL A 108 -16.66 -12.93 -24.04
C VAL A 108 -18.08 -13.24 -24.52
N ASP A 109 -19.11 -12.58 -23.97
CA ASP A 109 -20.50 -12.78 -24.38
C ASP A 109 -20.70 -12.37 -25.86
N ALA A 110 -20.07 -11.27 -26.30
CA ALA A 110 -20.09 -10.83 -27.69
C ALA A 110 -19.35 -11.80 -28.63
N ALA A 111 -18.19 -12.31 -28.21
CA ALA A 111 -17.42 -13.30 -28.97
C ALA A 111 -18.18 -14.62 -29.12
N ILE A 112 -18.85 -15.08 -28.06
CA ILE A 112 -19.71 -16.27 -28.09
C ILE A 112 -20.87 -16.06 -29.07
N ALA A 113 -21.59 -14.93 -28.97
CA ALA A 113 -22.70 -14.64 -29.87
C ALA A 113 -22.28 -14.61 -31.35
N LYS A 114 -21.10 -14.05 -31.63
CA LYS A 114 -20.52 -14.06 -32.99
C LYS A 114 -20.16 -15.47 -33.45
N ALA A 115 -19.49 -16.25 -32.59
CA ALA A 115 -19.12 -17.62 -32.90
C ALA A 115 -20.35 -18.50 -33.17
N ASP A 116 -21.41 -18.36 -32.37
CA ASP A 116 -22.67 -19.09 -32.55
C ASP A 116 -23.35 -18.72 -33.89
N ALA A 117 -23.33 -17.45 -34.27
CA ALA A 117 -23.86 -17.01 -35.56
C ALA A 117 -23.07 -17.59 -36.74
N GLU A 118 -21.73 -17.61 -36.66
CA GLU A 118 -20.87 -18.21 -37.68
C GLU A 118 -21.06 -19.73 -37.77
N ILE A 119 -21.17 -20.42 -36.64
CA ILE A 119 -21.46 -21.85 -36.57
C ILE A 119 -22.82 -22.15 -37.20
N ALA A 120 -23.86 -21.39 -36.87
CA ALA A 120 -25.20 -21.56 -37.43
C ALA A 120 -25.21 -21.36 -38.95
N ALA A 121 -24.52 -20.33 -39.46
CA ALA A 121 -24.39 -20.08 -40.89
C ALA A 121 -23.67 -21.24 -41.61
N LYS A 122 -22.56 -21.72 -41.04
CA LYS A 122 -21.78 -22.83 -41.60
C LYS A 122 -22.53 -24.16 -41.54
N ALA A 123 -23.33 -24.38 -40.50
CA ALA A 123 -24.20 -25.55 -40.39
C ALA A 123 -25.29 -25.53 -41.47
N ALA A 124 -25.94 -24.38 -41.69
CA ALA A 124 -26.93 -24.21 -42.76
C ALA A 124 -26.32 -24.44 -44.15
N GLU A 125 -25.16 -23.84 -44.43
CA GLU A 125 -24.43 -24.05 -45.69
C GLU A 125 -24.07 -25.53 -45.89
N SER A 126 -23.61 -26.21 -44.83
CA SER A 126 -23.27 -27.63 -44.89
C SER A 126 -24.50 -28.51 -45.10
N ALA A 127 -25.65 -28.16 -44.53
CA ALA A 127 -26.91 -28.86 -44.75
C ALA A 127 -27.33 -28.80 -46.23
N VAL A 128 -27.24 -27.61 -46.85
CA VAL A 128 -27.52 -27.44 -48.29
C VAL A 128 -26.59 -28.31 -49.14
N ARG A 129 -25.27 -28.28 -48.87
CA ARG A 129 -24.31 -29.13 -49.58
C ARG A 129 -24.62 -30.62 -49.42
N ILE A 130 -25.01 -31.06 -48.23
CA ILE A 130 -25.37 -32.46 -47.98
C ILE A 130 -26.61 -32.85 -48.80
N ASP A 131 -27.62 -31.98 -48.87
CA ASP A 131 -28.83 -32.23 -49.66
C ASP A 131 -28.54 -32.27 -51.17
N GLU A 132 -27.66 -31.40 -51.67
CA GLU A 132 -27.18 -31.43 -53.06
C GLU A 132 -26.45 -32.74 -53.39
N ILE A 133 -25.52 -33.15 -52.51
CA ILE A 133 -24.80 -34.42 -52.66
C ILE A 133 -25.78 -35.60 -52.64
N ARG A 134 -26.77 -35.59 -51.73
CA ARG A 134 -27.81 -36.63 -51.66
C ARG A 134 -28.62 -36.68 -52.95
N ALA A 135 -29.04 -35.53 -53.48
CA ALA A 135 -29.79 -35.47 -54.73
C ALA A 135 -28.98 -35.97 -55.93
N SER A 136 -27.69 -35.61 -56.00
CA SER A 136 -26.77 -36.10 -57.03
C SER A 136 -26.53 -37.61 -56.93
N ALA A 137 -26.34 -38.12 -55.70
CA ALA A 137 -26.16 -39.54 -55.46
C ALA A 137 -27.39 -40.36 -55.87
N LEU A 138 -28.61 -39.87 -55.56
CA LEU A 138 -29.85 -40.52 -55.98
C LEU A 138 -29.97 -40.61 -57.51
N LYS A 139 -29.61 -39.54 -58.24
CA LYS A 139 -29.59 -39.57 -59.72
C LYS A 139 -28.57 -40.56 -60.27
N ALA A 140 -27.36 -40.58 -59.70
CA ALA A 140 -26.32 -41.52 -60.10
C ALA A 140 -26.75 -42.98 -59.84
N ILE A 141 -27.43 -43.25 -58.73
CA ILE A 141 -28.02 -44.56 -58.42
C ILE A 141 -29.09 -44.94 -59.45
N GLU A 142 -29.98 -44.02 -59.83
CA GLU A 142 -31.02 -44.27 -60.84
C GLU A 142 -30.42 -44.61 -62.21
N GLU A 143 -29.37 -43.89 -62.62
CA GLU A 143 -28.65 -44.15 -63.87
C GLU A 143 -27.97 -45.52 -63.85
N VAL A 144 -27.18 -45.83 -62.81
CA VAL A 144 -26.48 -47.11 -62.67
C VAL A 144 -27.45 -48.28 -62.55
N ALA A 145 -28.54 -48.12 -61.79
CA ALA A 145 -29.57 -49.14 -61.66
C ALA A 145 -30.30 -49.37 -62.99
N GLY A 146 -30.55 -48.31 -63.78
CA GLY A 146 -31.15 -48.41 -65.10
C GLY A 146 -30.26 -49.15 -66.09
N VAL A 147 -28.96 -48.85 -66.12
CA VAL A 147 -27.98 -49.57 -66.95
C VAL A 147 -27.89 -51.03 -66.53
N ALA A 148 -27.71 -51.31 -65.23
CA ALA A 148 -27.61 -52.67 -64.73
C ALA A 148 -28.89 -53.50 -64.98
N ALA A 149 -30.07 -52.91 -64.81
CA ALA A 149 -31.35 -53.58 -65.10
C ALA A 149 -31.49 -53.90 -66.60
N ASN A 150 -31.04 -53.00 -67.49
CA ASN A 150 -31.06 -53.23 -68.92
C ASN A 150 -30.11 -54.37 -69.31
N ASP A 151 -28.88 -54.35 -68.80
CA ASP A 151 -27.89 -55.40 -69.04
C ASP A 151 -28.41 -56.78 -68.59
N ILE A 152 -29.07 -56.86 -67.43
CA ILE A 152 -29.68 -58.10 -66.92
C ILE A 152 -30.84 -58.56 -67.82
N VAL A 153 -31.73 -57.67 -68.25
CA VAL A 153 -32.87 -58.05 -69.11
C VAL A 153 -32.41 -58.45 -70.50
N ALA A 154 -31.41 -57.76 -71.09
CA ALA A 154 -30.81 -58.13 -72.36
C ALA A 154 -30.17 -59.53 -72.31
N ALA A 155 -29.56 -59.91 -71.18
CA ALA A 155 -28.96 -61.22 -70.99
C ALA A 155 -29.98 -62.36 -70.81
N ILE A 156 -31.15 -62.08 -70.21
CA ILE A 156 -32.16 -63.10 -69.86
C ILE A 156 -33.29 -63.19 -70.90
N MET A 157 -33.69 -62.06 -71.51
CA MET A 157 -34.87 -61.97 -72.40
C MET A 157 -34.62 -61.03 -73.59
N PRO A 158 -33.88 -61.47 -74.63
CA PRO A 158 -33.41 -60.61 -75.73
C PRO A 158 -34.51 -59.95 -76.57
N SER A 159 -35.74 -60.49 -76.54
CA SER A 159 -36.88 -60.05 -77.34
C SER A 159 -37.89 -59.17 -76.58
N ALA A 160 -37.64 -58.86 -75.30
CA ALA A 160 -38.51 -58.04 -74.44
C ALA A 160 -37.88 -56.68 -74.03
N ALA A 161 -36.78 -56.29 -74.67
CA ALA A 161 -36.05 -55.05 -74.38
C ALA A 161 -36.81 -53.81 -74.88
N ASP A 162 -37.81 -53.37 -74.12
CA ASP A 162 -38.39 -52.04 -74.25
C ASP A 162 -37.77 -51.13 -73.19
N ASP A 163 -36.75 -50.37 -73.61
CA ASP A 163 -36.00 -49.38 -72.81
C ASP A 163 -36.92 -48.43 -72.03
N LYS A 164 -38.10 -48.14 -72.58
CA LYS A 164 -39.05 -47.19 -71.99
C LYS A 164 -39.80 -47.82 -70.82
N ALA A 165 -40.19 -49.09 -70.93
CA ALA A 165 -40.86 -49.84 -69.87
C ALA A 165 -39.91 -50.14 -68.70
N LEU A 166 -38.65 -50.44 -69.00
CA LEU A 166 -37.59 -50.70 -68.00
C LEU A 166 -37.26 -49.46 -67.17
N LYS A 167 -37.03 -48.31 -67.81
CA LYS A 167 -36.80 -47.03 -67.10
C LYS A 167 -37.99 -46.66 -66.21
N ALA A 168 -39.22 -46.89 -66.68
CA ALA A 168 -40.43 -46.63 -65.90
C ALA A 168 -40.52 -47.54 -64.66
N ALA A 169 -40.18 -48.82 -64.78
CA ALA A 169 -40.21 -49.79 -63.67
C ALA A 169 -39.15 -49.50 -62.60
N VAL A 170 -37.93 -49.13 -63.00
CA VAL A 170 -36.84 -48.73 -62.09
C VAL A 170 -37.20 -47.44 -61.35
N ALA A 171 -37.70 -46.43 -62.05
CA ALA A 171 -38.14 -45.17 -61.45
C ALA A 171 -39.31 -45.36 -60.45
N ALA A 172 -40.23 -46.29 -60.73
CA ALA A 172 -41.33 -46.63 -59.81
C ALA A 172 -40.83 -47.31 -58.52
N ARG A 173 -39.78 -48.13 -58.60
CA ARG A 173 -39.18 -48.80 -57.43
C ARG A 173 -38.27 -47.92 -56.58
N LEU A 174 -37.71 -46.86 -57.15
CA LEU A 174 -36.92 -45.86 -56.42
C LEU A 174 -37.79 -44.82 -55.67
N LYS A 175 -39.08 -44.71 -56.02
CA LYS A 175 -40.03 -43.77 -55.41
C LYS A 175 -40.96 -44.38 -54.34
N GLY A 176 -40.91 -45.70 -54.14
CA GLY A 176 -41.67 -46.42 -53.10
C GLY A 176 -40.77 -46.82 -51.94
#